data_AF-A0A1Q4F2A6-F1
#
_entry.id   AF-A0A1Q4F2A6-F1
#
_cell.length_a   1.000
_cell.length_b   1.000
_cell.length_c   1.000
_cell.angle_alpha   90.00
_cell.angle_beta   90.00
_cell.angle_gamma   90.00
#
_symmetry.space_group_name_H-M   'P 1'
#
loop_
_entity.id
_entity.type
_entity.pdbx_description
1 polymer ?
#
loop_
_entity_poly.entity_id
_entity_poly.type
_entity_poly.pdbx_seq_one_letter_code
_entity_poly.pdbx_strand_id
1 'polypeptide(L)'
;MKKIFLLALVLSAGLTYTVNAQIRKLPAEVTNSFSEKYPDAKNVEWKDKLSNFSAGFEWKDEKYEAHFNKKGEWLSTDKEIDINDLPAKVKDGFDKSKYSDWETKNVYRIDMPDDKINYRVHVSKSTIQKKILLFNEKGKLLKDNLTL
;
A
#
# COMPACT_ATOMS: atom_id res chain seq x y z
N MET A 1 3.71 67.68 5.50
CA MET A 1 5.13 67.50 5.84
C MET A 1 5.52 66.05 5.54
N LYS A 2 6.51 65.86 4.66
CA LYS A 2 7.07 64.56 4.26
C LYS A 2 7.80 63.90 5.43
N LYS A 3 7.64 62.58 5.60
CA LYS A 3 8.75 61.64 5.88
C LYS A 3 8.41 60.27 5.27
N ILE A 4 9.13 59.92 4.20
CA ILE A 4 9.29 58.57 3.65
C ILE A 4 10.39 57.89 4.48
N PHE A 5 10.27 56.60 4.84
CA PHE A 5 11.43 55.73 5.08
C PHE A 5 11.10 54.22 4.92
N LEU A 6 11.78 53.65 3.92
CA LEU A 6 12.39 52.30 3.78
C LEU A 6 11.56 50.99 3.85
N LEU A 7 11.40 50.44 2.64
CA LEU A 7 11.70 49.07 2.17
C LEU A 7 12.45 48.15 3.15
N ALA A 8 11.90 46.96 3.38
CA ALA A 8 12.66 45.76 3.75
C ALA A 8 12.20 44.58 2.89
N LEU A 9 12.99 44.30 1.86
CA LEU A 9 12.94 43.13 0.99
C LEU A 9 13.45 41.92 1.79
N VAL A 10 12.57 41.04 2.24
CA VAL A 10 12.99 39.76 2.83
C VAL A 10 13.10 38.74 1.70
N LEU A 11 14.31 38.59 1.16
CA LEU A 11 14.72 37.36 0.48
C LEU A 11 14.69 36.23 1.53
N SER A 12 13.62 35.44 1.51
CA SER A 12 13.65 34.13 2.15
C SER A 12 14.31 33.17 1.17
N ALA A 13 15.60 32.91 1.38
CA ALA A 13 16.30 31.81 0.76
C ALA A 13 15.55 30.51 1.08
N GLY A 14 15.05 29.85 0.04
CA GLY A 14 14.40 28.55 0.17
C GLY A 14 15.40 27.53 0.71
N LEU A 15 15.15 27.03 1.91
CA LEU A 15 15.79 25.84 2.43
C LEU A 15 15.32 24.65 1.58
N THR A 16 16.18 24.17 0.70
CA THR A 16 16.00 22.86 0.07
C THR A 16 16.30 21.80 1.13
N TYR A 17 15.26 21.32 1.81
CA TYR A 17 15.37 20.12 2.62
C TYR A 17 15.51 18.93 1.66
N THR A 18 16.75 18.50 1.40
CA THR A 18 16.99 17.15 0.89
C THR A 18 16.67 16.19 2.04
N VAL A 19 15.43 15.70 2.09
CA VAL A 19 15.09 14.57 2.95
C VAL A 19 15.76 13.35 2.35
N ASN A 20 17.00 13.09 2.76
CA ASN A 20 17.55 11.75 2.67
C ASN A 20 16.71 10.89 3.61
N ALA A 21 15.69 10.22 3.06
CA ALA A 21 15.01 9.13 3.75
C ALA A 21 16.04 8.01 3.93
N GLN A 22 16.87 8.14 4.95
CA GLN A 22 17.79 7.10 5.36
C GLN A 22 16.91 5.95 5.85
N ILE A 23 16.74 4.92 5.01
CA ILE A 23 16.04 3.70 5.40
C ILE A 23 16.67 3.25 6.71
N ARG A 24 15.86 3.20 7.77
CA ARG A 24 16.32 2.74 9.08
C ARG A 24 16.90 1.34 8.89
N LYS A 25 18.02 1.06 9.56
CA LYS A 25 18.68 -0.26 9.43
C LYS A 25 17.63 -1.36 9.60
N LEU A 26 17.41 -2.13 8.53
CA LEU A 26 16.40 -3.17 8.49
C LEU A 26 16.79 -4.27 9.49
N PRO A 27 15.89 -4.73 10.38
CA PRO A 27 16.20 -5.80 11.32
C PRO A 27 16.54 -7.10 10.59
N ALA A 28 17.53 -7.83 11.09
CA ALA A 28 17.97 -9.09 10.47
C ALA A 28 16.87 -10.15 10.51
N GLU A 29 16.04 -10.12 11.54
CA GLU A 29 14.89 -10.99 11.73
C GLU A 29 13.89 -10.86 10.57
N VAL A 30 13.70 -9.64 10.07
CA VAL A 30 12.80 -9.34 8.94
C VAL A 30 13.36 -9.89 7.63
N THR A 31 14.64 -9.65 7.36
CA THR A 31 15.29 -10.16 6.14
C THR A 31 15.38 -11.68 6.13
N ASN A 32 15.68 -12.31 7.28
CA ASN A 32 15.77 -13.76 7.40
C ASN A 32 14.39 -14.40 7.16
N SER A 33 13.35 -13.90 7.84
CA SER A 33 11.98 -14.41 7.67
C SER A 33 11.47 -14.26 6.23
N PHE A 34 11.86 -13.18 5.55
CA PHE A 34 11.57 -13.01 4.13
C PHE A 34 12.27 -14.05 3.26
N SER A 35 13.59 -14.24 3.43
CA SER A 35 14.36 -15.21 2.65
C SER A 35 13.92 -16.66 2.90
N GLU A 36 13.50 -17.00 4.11
CA GLU A 36 12.93 -18.31 4.42
C GLU A 36 11.59 -18.54 3.70
N LYS A 37 10.74 -17.52 3.65
CA LYS A 37 9.41 -17.62 3.01
C LYS A 37 9.48 -17.56 1.49
N TYR A 38 10.42 -16.79 0.94
CA TYR A 38 10.57 -16.52 -0.49
C TYR A 38 12.02 -16.76 -0.96
N PRO A 39 12.52 -18.02 -0.92
CA PRO A 39 13.93 -18.32 -1.20
C PRO A 39 14.37 -17.95 -2.63
N ASP A 40 13.45 -17.96 -3.59
CA ASP A 40 13.72 -17.66 -5.00
C ASP A 40 13.29 -16.23 -5.40
N ALA A 41 13.05 -15.34 -4.42
CA ALA A 41 12.68 -13.96 -4.71
C ALA A 41 13.83 -13.21 -5.41
N LYS A 42 13.47 -12.42 -6.42
CA LYS A 42 14.37 -11.56 -7.19
C LYS A 42 13.95 -10.10 -7.04
N ASN A 43 14.85 -9.19 -7.37
CA ASN A 43 14.57 -7.75 -7.45
C ASN A 43 13.89 -7.20 -6.17
N VAL A 44 14.42 -7.56 -5.01
CA VAL A 44 13.83 -7.24 -3.71
C VAL A 44 14.12 -5.78 -3.33
N GLU A 45 13.06 -4.98 -3.19
CA GLU A 45 13.09 -3.59 -2.76
C GLU A 45 12.39 -3.43 -1.42
N TRP A 46 13.11 -2.91 -0.43
CA TRP A 46 12.58 -2.70 0.92
C TRP A 46 12.08 -1.28 1.13
N LYS A 47 10.94 -1.15 1.81
CA LYS A 47 10.41 0.12 2.31
C LYS A 47 10.16 0.01 3.81
N ASP A 48 10.68 0.97 4.56
CA ASP A 48 10.38 1.17 5.98
C ASP A 48 9.10 2.00 6.10
N LYS A 49 8.04 1.40 6.65
CA LYS A 49 6.81 2.09 7.00
C LYS A 49 6.79 2.27 8.52
N LEU A 50 6.15 3.33 9.01
CA LEU A 50 6.18 3.74 10.43
C LEU A 50 5.95 2.58 11.44
N SER A 51 5.08 1.63 11.08
CA SER A 51 4.70 0.48 11.91
C SER A 51 5.22 -0.87 11.43
N ASN A 52 5.65 -1.01 10.17
CA ASN A 52 6.00 -2.29 9.55
C ASN A 52 7.00 -2.13 8.39
N PHE A 53 7.55 -3.23 7.92
CA PHE A 53 8.40 -3.28 6.74
C PHE A 53 7.64 -3.90 5.59
N SER A 54 7.90 -3.42 4.37
CA SER A 54 7.39 -4.07 3.16
C SER A 54 8.54 -4.36 2.19
N ALA A 55 8.55 -5.56 1.63
CA ALA A 55 9.41 -5.96 0.53
C ALA A 55 8.57 -6.06 -0.74
N GLY A 56 8.86 -5.24 -1.75
CA GLY A 56 8.43 -5.47 -3.12
C GLY A 56 9.42 -6.40 -3.80
N PHE A 57 8.96 -7.42 -4.52
CA PHE A 57 9.84 -8.41 -5.13
C PHE A 57 9.17 -9.11 -6.30
N GLU A 58 9.98 -9.79 -7.11
CA GLU A 58 9.53 -10.70 -8.16
C GLU A 58 9.71 -12.15 -7.71
N TRP A 59 8.67 -12.96 -7.89
CA TRP A 59 8.70 -14.38 -7.58
C TRP A 59 7.82 -15.13 -8.58
N LYS A 60 8.34 -16.22 -9.16
CA LYS A 60 7.64 -16.97 -10.22
C LYS A 60 7.13 -16.08 -11.36
N ASP A 61 7.96 -15.13 -11.79
CA ASP A 61 7.70 -14.15 -12.85
C ASP A 61 6.52 -13.19 -12.58
N GLU A 62 6.11 -13.06 -11.32
CA GLU A 62 5.05 -12.15 -10.89
C GLU A 62 5.53 -11.22 -9.77
N LYS A 63 4.88 -10.06 -9.64
CA LYS A 63 5.23 -9.04 -8.63
C LYS A 63 4.40 -9.21 -7.36
N TYR A 64 5.06 -9.11 -6.22
CA TYR A 64 4.47 -9.24 -4.88
C TYR A 64 4.95 -8.13 -3.96
N GLU A 65 4.12 -7.77 -2.98
CA GLU A 65 4.53 -6.96 -1.83
C GLU A 65 4.26 -7.77 -0.55
N ALA A 66 5.32 -8.14 0.18
CA ALA A 66 5.20 -8.83 1.46
C ALA A 66 5.40 -7.85 2.62
N HIS A 67 4.59 -7.99 3.66
CA HIS A 67 4.59 -7.14 4.84
C HIS A 67 5.02 -7.91 6.07
N PHE A 68 5.93 -7.33 6.86
CA PHE A 68 6.47 -7.92 8.08
C PHE A 68 6.44 -6.89 9.20
N ASN A 69 6.19 -7.33 10.43
CA ASN A 69 6.34 -6.44 11.58
C ASN A 69 7.80 -6.31 12.02
N LYS A 70 8.05 -5.51 13.06
CA LYS A 70 9.41 -5.23 13.57
C LYS A 70 10.13 -6.44 14.15
N LYS A 71 9.43 -7.55 14.42
CA LYS A 71 9.98 -8.81 14.92
C LYS A 71 10.26 -9.82 13.79
N GLY A 72 9.99 -9.47 12.53
CA GLY A 72 10.11 -10.39 11.41
C GLY A 72 8.89 -11.29 11.20
N GLU A 73 7.80 -11.11 11.95
CA GLU A 73 6.59 -11.91 11.74
C GLU A 73 5.90 -11.45 10.44
N TRP A 74 5.59 -12.41 9.58
CA TRP A 74 4.86 -12.18 8.34
C TRP A 74 3.41 -11.78 8.63
N LEU A 75 2.98 -10.65 8.04
CA LEU A 75 1.65 -10.07 8.23
C LEU A 75 0.72 -10.34 7.06
N SER A 76 1.23 -10.13 5.84
CA SER A 76 0.50 -10.43 4.61
C SER A 76 1.42 -10.44 3.41
N THR A 77 0.94 -11.01 2.31
CA THR A 77 1.52 -10.79 0.99
C THR A 77 0.42 -10.42 0.01
N ASP A 78 0.66 -9.31 -0.68
CA ASP A 78 -0.25 -8.69 -1.59
C ASP A 78 0.24 -8.97 -3.02
N LYS A 79 -0.68 -9.38 -3.89
CA LYS A 79 -0.42 -9.56 -5.33
C LYS A 79 -1.54 -8.89 -6.11
N GLU A 80 -1.18 -8.08 -7.08
CA GLU A 80 -2.16 -7.54 -8.03
C GLU A 80 -2.74 -8.66 -8.89
N ILE A 81 -4.05 -8.67 -9.08
CA ILE A 81 -4.78 -9.65 -9.88
C ILE A 81 -5.73 -8.93 -10.84
N ASP A 82 -6.15 -9.63 -11.90
CA ASP A 82 -7.19 -9.11 -12.77
C ASP A 82 -8.54 -9.06 -12.03
N ILE A 83 -9.39 -8.09 -12.35
CA ILE A 83 -10.75 -8.01 -11.79
C ILE A 83 -11.57 -9.27 -12.10
N ASN A 84 -11.29 -9.92 -13.22
CA ASN A 84 -11.93 -11.15 -13.63
C ASN A 84 -11.55 -12.32 -12.72
N ASP A 85 -10.39 -12.29 -12.07
CA ASP A 85 -9.91 -13.32 -11.15
C ASP A 85 -10.49 -13.17 -9.73
N LEU A 86 -11.28 -12.12 -9.45
CA LEU A 86 -12.00 -12.03 -8.18
C LEU A 86 -12.98 -13.19 -8.01
N PRO A 87 -13.06 -13.81 -6.81
CA PRO A 87 -14.09 -14.79 -6.53
C PRO A 87 -15.48 -14.21 -6.72
N ALA A 88 -16.41 -15.02 -7.24
CA ALA A 88 -17.80 -14.60 -7.49
C ALA A 88 -18.48 -13.99 -6.25
N LYS A 89 -18.20 -14.53 -5.06
CA LYS A 89 -18.71 -13.97 -3.79
C LYS A 89 -18.22 -12.55 -3.52
N VAL A 90 -16.97 -12.26 -3.86
CA VAL A 90 -16.37 -10.92 -3.68
C VAL A 90 -16.94 -9.95 -4.71
N LYS A 91 -17.13 -10.38 -5.96
CA LYS A 91 -17.83 -9.59 -6.99
C LYS A 91 -19.25 -9.24 -6.54
N ASP A 92 -20.04 -10.22 -6.09
CA ASP A 92 -21.39 -10.00 -5.55
C ASP A 92 -21.38 -9.05 -4.33
N GLY A 93 -20.40 -9.19 -3.44
CA GLY A 93 -20.20 -8.28 -2.31
C GLY A 93 -19.87 -6.84 -2.73
N PHE A 94 -19.08 -6.68 -3.79
CA PHE A 94 -18.75 -5.40 -4.38
C PHE A 94 -19.97 -4.74 -5.05
N ASP A 95 -20.72 -5.50 -5.85
CA ASP A 95 -21.91 -5.05 -6.57
C ASP A 95 -23.03 -4.60 -5.62
N LYS A 96 -23.11 -5.19 -4.42
CA LYS A 96 -24.05 -4.79 -3.36
C LYS A 96 -23.58 -3.61 -2.52
N SER A 97 -22.33 -3.16 -2.72
CA SER A 97 -21.78 -2.03 -1.97
C SER A 97 -22.22 -0.69 -2.58
N LYS A 98 -22.13 0.40 -1.81
CA LYS A 98 -22.38 1.77 -2.30
C LYS A 98 -21.37 2.28 -3.36
N TYR A 99 -20.43 1.43 -3.76
CA TYR A 99 -19.34 1.72 -4.68
C TYR A 99 -19.44 0.98 -6.01
N SER A 100 -20.52 0.23 -6.25
CA SER A 100 -20.75 -0.55 -7.49
C SER A 100 -20.56 0.28 -8.76
N ASP A 101 -20.97 1.55 -8.72
CA ASP A 101 -20.95 2.45 -9.87
C ASP A 101 -19.61 3.20 -10.02
N TRP A 102 -18.64 2.93 -9.14
CA TRP A 102 -17.32 3.54 -9.19
C TRP A 102 -16.41 2.73 -10.11
N GLU A 103 -15.53 3.40 -10.83
CA GLU A 103 -14.55 2.74 -11.70
C GLU A 103 -13.55 1.97 -10.85
N THR A 104 -13.41 0.67 -11.12
CA THR A 104 -12.37 -0.15 -10.49
C THR A 104 -11.03 0.08 -11.17
N LYS A 105 -10.00 0.38 -10.37
CA LYS A 105 -8.65 0.70 -10.85
C LYS A 105 -7.69 -0.47 -10.74
N ASN A 106 -7.57 -1.03 -9.54
CA ASN A 106 -6.66 -2.14 -9.26
C ASN A 106 -7.29 -3.07 -8.24
N VAL A 107 -6.96 -4.36 -8.35
CA VAL A 107 -7.42 -5.39 -7.43
C VAL A 107 -6.22 -6.14 -6.91
N TYR A 108 -6.21 -6.41 -5.61
CA TYR A 108 -5.16 -7.17 -4.96
C TYR A 108 -5.77 -8.35 -4.21
N ARG A 109 -5.17 -9.52 -4.39
CA ARG A 109 -5.30 -10.64 -3.46
C ARG A 109 -4.32 -10.42 -2.30
N ILE A 110 -4.79 -10.62 -1.08
CA ILE A 110 -4.01 -10.46 0.15
C ILE A 110 -4.05 -11.80 0.89
N ASP A 111 -2.94 -12.53 0.81
CA ASP A 111 -2.73 -13.72 1.62
C ASP A 111 -2.27 -13.31 3.02
N MET A 112 -2.86 -13.89 4.06
CA MET A 112 -2.60 -13.59 5.47
C MET A 112 -2.30 -14.88 6.25
N PRO A 113 -1.80 -14.78 7.49
CA PRO A 113 -1.69 -15.93 8.40
C PRO A 113 -2.99 -16.74 8.54
N ASP A 114 -2.86 -17.99 8.96
CA ASP A 114 -3.97 -18.94 9.16
C ASP A 114 -4.79 -19.21 7.88
N ASP A 115 -4.11 -19.22 6.72
CA ASP A 115 -4.69 -19.43 5.38
C ASP A 115 -5.83 -18.47 5.03
N LYS A 116 -5.88 -17.31 5.71
CA LYS A 116 -6.90 -16.31 5.47
C LYS A 116 -6.60 -15.51 4.23
N ILE A 117 -7.61 -15.31 3.39
CA ILE A 117 -7.52 -14.49 2.18
C ILE A 117 -8.48 -13.30 2.27
N ASN A 118 -7.95 -12.12 2.00
CA ASN A 118 -8.73 -10.91 1.79
C ASN A 118 -8.48 -10.37 0.37
N TYR A 119 -9.36 -9.47 -0.07
CA TYR A 119 -9.26 -8.82 -1.36
C TYR A 119 -9.36 -7.31 -1.18
N ARG A 120 -8.47 -6.58 -1.83
CA ARG A 120 -8.45 -5.13 -1.81
C ARG A 120 -8.80 -4.60 -3.19
N VAL A 121 -9.85 -3.80 -3.27
CA VAL A 121 -10.36 -3.20 -4.51
C VAL A 121 -10.18 -1.69 -4.43
N HIS A 122 -9.40 -1.12 -5.34
CA HIS A 122 -9.23 0.33 -5.46
C HIS A 122 -10.27 0.85 -6.43
N VAL A 123 -11.07 1.81 -6.01
CA VAL A 123 -12.14 2.39 -6.81
C VAL A 123 -12.04 3.90 -6.86
N SER A 124 -12.51 4.51 -7.96
CA SER A 124 -12.58 5.95 -8.11
C SER A 124 -13.85 6.40 -8.80
N LYS A 125 -14.47 7.46 -8.29
CA LYS A 125 -15.55 8.17 -8.97
C LYS A 125 -15.04 9.38 -9.77
N SER A 126 -13.92 9.94 -9.34
CA SER A 126 -13.23 11.03 -10.02
C SER A 126 -11.75 11.02 -9.67
N THR A 127 -10.98 11.95 -10.22
CA THR A 127 -9.55 12.12 -9.90
C THR A 127 -9.29 12.32 -8.40
N ILE A 128 -10.24 12.94 -7.68
CA ILE A 128 -10.12 13.26 -6.24
C ILE A 128 -10.82 12.20 -5.39
N GLN A 129 -11.96 11.68 -5.85
CA GLN A 129 -12.75 10.73 -5.08
C GLN A 129 -12.25 9.31 -5.34
N LYS A 130 -11.34 8.85 -4.49
CA LYS A 130 -10.79 7.49 -4.48
C LYS A 130 -11.05 6.78 -3.16
N LYS A 131 -11.28 5.47 -3.20
CA LYS A 131 -11.46 4.62 -2.03
C LYS A 131 -10.75 3.28 -2.22
N ILE A 132 -10.30 2.72 -1.10
CA ILE A 132 -9.79 1.36 -1.01
C ILE A 132 -10.81 0.56 -0.19
N LEU A 133 -11.34 -0.49 -0.81
CA LEU A 133 -12.30 -1.40 -0.21
C LEU A 133 -11.58 -2.69 0.16
N LEU A 134 -11.79 -3.19 1.38
CA LEU A 134 -11.25 -4.47 1.83
C LEU A 134 -12.39 -5.46 2.04
N PHE A 135 -12.38 -6.56 1.30
CA PHE A 135 -13.34 -7.65 1.41
C PHE A 135 -12.66 -8.90 1.99
N ASN A 136 -13.43 -9.74 2.68
CA ASN A 136 -12.99 -11.10 2.96
C ASN A 136 -13.36 -12.06 1.80
N GLU A 137 -12.87 -13.30 1.86
CA GLU A 137 -13.20 -14.37 0.90
C GLU A 137 -14.71 -14.62 0.69
N LYS A 138 -15.56 -14.22 1.64
CA LYS A 138 -17.02 -14.41 1.59
C LYS A 138 -17.74 -13.22 0.94
N GLY A 139 -17.02 -12.21 0.48
CA GLY A 139 -17.57 -10.99 -0.11
C GLY A 139 -18.09 -9.99 0.91
N LYS A 140 -17.81 -10.16 2.21
CA LYS A 140 -18.18 -9.17 3.21
C LYS A 140 -17.19 -8.00 3.14
N LEU A 141 -17.70 -6.79 2.92
CA LEU A 141 -16.93 -5.56 3.06
C LEU A 141 -16.51 -5.37 4.53
N LEU A 142 -15.21 -5.40 4.78
CA LEU A 142 -14.60 -5.23 6.09
C LEU A 142 -14.26 -3.76 6.38
N LYS A 143 -13.76 -3.02 5.38
CA LYS A 143 -13.34 -1.63 5.50
C LYS A 143 -13.53 -0.87 4.17
N ASP A 144 -13.94 0.39 4.25
CA ASP A 144 -14.17 1.29 3.10
C ASP A 144 -13.69 2.74 3.34
N ASN A 145 -13.06 2.99 4.49
CA ASN A 145 -12.56 4.30 4.90
C ASN A 145 -11.08 4.52 4.56
N LEU A 146 -10.45 3.56 3.88
CA LEU A 146 -9.07 3.66 3.44
C LEU A 146 -9.00 4.61 2.23
N THR A 147 -8.20 5.67 2.36
CA THR A 147 -7.92 6.61 1.27
C THR A 147 -6.55 6.30 0.65
N LEU A 148 -6.48 6.43 -0.67
CA LEU A 148 -5.22 6.41 -1.44
C LEU A 148 -4.40 7.66 -1.18
#